data_AF-A0A0K9P107-F1
#
_entry.id   AF-A0A0K9P107-F1
#
_cell.length_a   1.000
_cell.length_b   1.000
_cell.length_c   1.000
_cell.angle_alpha   90.00
_cell.angle_beta   90.00
_cell.angle_gamma   90.00
#
_symmetry.space_group_name_H-M   'P 1'
#
loop_
_entity.id
_entity.type
_entity.pdbx_description
1 polymer ?
#
loop_
_entity_poly.entity_id
_entity_poly.type
_entity_poly.pdbx_seq_one_letter_code
_entity_poly.pdbx_strand_id
1 'polypeptide(L)'
;MFFFFFLLISLFPFFILFFTPIPSSWPHDMVGGSAKSVLTTSILSFTFRMSAARNKIVPEKSPVVKEKESLILDLPDLAFESILARLPASELKNMAGVCKSIREICTSDHLWEIHMKQKWGRIIGRRAHEEWKLRTSDFNGGRNGYLSVGGGMIKNFISFFCPLAVIKSKLFGANPIADKTFCFPTGSIMSFYFSLQSGKFWFPAQIYNRENGHVGFMLSCYDAEISYDRDTDKFRARYPPHGRRTVVVEDEVPWERIRAPPVETAAYDLYISDFLKDLSPGDDIEIQWRKNKDFPYGWWYGVIGHLENCDRTTLHCQCRQNDVVVLEFNQYEMGSRWRQTTINRKEHVEKGNEIDGFYGGIRRLQRIEEISVWKKLWPNQILE
;
A
#
# COMPACT_ATOMS: atom_id res chain seq x y z
N MET A 1 40.99 -6.64 38.49
CA MET A 1 40.83 -7.88 39.28
C MET A 1 39.35 -7.97 39.65
N PHE A 2 38.65 -8.86 38.93
CA PHE A 2 37.32 -9.45 39.17
C PHE A 2 36.10 -8.52 39.36
N PHE A 3 35.18 -8.45 38.39
CA PHE A 3 34.11 -9.44 38.13
C PHE A 3 33.32 -9.78 39.39
N PHE A 4 32.06 -9.35 39.46
CA PHE A 4 30.85 -10.09 39.88
C PHE A 4 29.80 -9.08 40.38
N PHE A 5 28.83 -8.74 39.54
CA PHE A 5 27.43 -8.53 39.93
C PHE A 5 26.58 -8.57 38.66
N PHE A 6 26.47 -9.77 38.12
CA PHE A 6 25.46 -10.13 37.12
C PHE A 6 24.45 -11.05 37.82
N LEU A 7 23.19 -10.93 37.41
CA LEU A 7 22.17 -11.98 37.43
C LEU A 7 21.60 -12.40 38.80
N LEU A 8 20.38 -11.93 39.06
CA LEU A 8 19.20 -12.63 39.63
C LEU A 8 18.15 -11.51 39.75
N ILE A 9 17.14 -11.42 38.87
CA ILE A 9 15.88 -12.15 38.99
C ILE A 9 15.29 -12.27 37.59
N SER A 10 15.21 -13.51 37.09
CA SER A 10 14.33 -13.91 36.02
C SER A 10 13.44 -15.03 36.55
N LEU A 11 12.19 -15.07 36.07
CA LEU A 11 11.23 -16.18 36.14
C LEU A 11 10.55 -16.34 37.53
N PHE A 12 9.24 -16.46 37.72
CA PHE A 12 8.19 -17.20 37.00
C PHE A 12 6.79 -16.52 37.20
N PRO A 13 5.76 -16.96 36.44
CA PRO A 13 4.44 -16.34 36.22
C PRO A 13 3.34 -16.90 37.14
N PHE A 14 2.20 -16.20 37.27
CA PHE A 14 0.96 -16.82 37.73
C PHE A 14 -0.30 -16.21 37.08
N PHE A 15 -0.99 -17.05 36.31
CA PHE A 15 -2.45 -17.06 36.14
C PHE A 15 -3.13 -17.32 37.50
N ILE A 16 -4.18 -16.57 37.85
CA ILE A 16 -5.35 -16.92 38.72
C ILE A 16 -6.39 -15.82 38.38
N LEU A 17 -7.41 -16.06 37.55
CA LEU A 17 -8.74 -16.61 37.88
C LEU A 17 -9.40 -15.98 39.13
N PHE A 18 -10.34 -15.06 38.92
CA PHE A 18 -11.50 -14.92 39.80
C PHE A 18 -12.81 -14.86 38.98
N PHE A 19 -13.71 -15.75 39.40
CA PHE A 19 -15.04 -16.03 38.91
C PHE A 19 -16.10 -15.10 39.55
N THR A 20 -17.02 -14.58 38.71
CA THR A 20 -18.51 -14.48 38.88
C THR A 20 -19.11 -13.56 39.99
N PRO A 21 -20.37 -13.03 39.86
CA PRO A 21 -21.56 -13.74 39.36
C PRO A 21 -22.58 -13.02 38.46
N ILE A 22 -23.37 -13.92 37.85
CA ILE A 22 -24.61 -13.78 37.06
C ILE A 22 -25.78 -13.33 37.96
N PRO A 23 -26.81 -12.68 37.39
CA PRO A 23 -28.19 -13.19 37.47
C PRO A 23 -28.87 -13.16 36.08
N SER A 24 -29.25 -14.29 35.47
CA SER A 24 -30.50 -15.04 35.64
C SER A 24 -31.75 -14.29 35.15
N SER A 25 -32.20 -14.61 33.92
CA SER A 25 -33.61 -14.94 33.64
C SER A 25 -33.81 -15.31 32.17
N TRP A 26 -34.19 -16.56 31.94
CA TRP A 26 -34.98 -17.01 30.79
C TRP A 26 -36.39 -17.32 31.32
N PRO A 27 -37.39 -17.33 30.44
CA PRO A 27 -38.26 -18.48 30.40
C PRO A 27 -38.32 -19.09 29.00
N HIS A 28 -38.25 -20.43 28.99
CA HIS A 28 -38.69 -21.29 27.91
C HIS A 28 -40.21 -21.12 27.70
N ASP A 29 -40.67 -21.23 26.46
CA ASP A 29 -41.56 -22.33 26.09
C ASP A 29 -41.59 -22.58 24.58
N MET A 30 -41.72 -23.87 24.28
CA MET A 30 -41.73 -24.49 22.96
C MET A 30 -43.01 -24.20 22.17
N VAL A 31 -42.95 -24.30 20.84
CA VAL A 31 -43.72 -25.26 20.01
C VAL A 31 -43.55 -24.95 18.52
N GLY A 32 -43.14 -25.98 17.77
CA GLY A 32 -43.73 -26.36 16.48
C GLY A 32 -43.41 -25.53 15.23
N GLY A 33 -43.04 -26.24 14.15
CA GLY A 33 -43.34 -25.74 12.80
C GLY A 33 -42.22 -25.89 11.78
N SER A 34 -42.18 -27.07 11.16
CA SER A 34 -41.56 -27.29 9.85
C SER A 34 -42.11 -26.30 8.81
N ALA A 35 -41.25 -25.53 8.15
CA ALA A 35 -41.55 -24.93 6.84
C ALA A 35 -40.25 -24.66 6.07
N LYS A 36 -39.93 -25.60 5.16
CA LYS A 36 -38.98 -25.36 4.06
C LYS A 36 -39.63 -24.34 3.11
N SER A 37 -39.12 -23.10 3.06
CA SER A 37 -39.52 -22.18 1.99
C SER A 37 -38.58 -22.36 0.80
N VAL A 38 -39.17 -22.89 -0.27
CA VAL A 38 -38.58 -23.00 -1.60
C VAL A 38 -38.84 -21.66 -2.29
N LEU A 39 -37.81 -20.86 -2.51
CA LEU A 39 -37.90 -19.70 -3.40
C LEU A 39 -37.46 -20.14 -4.80
N THR A 40 -38.44 -20.49 -5.63
CA THR A 40 -38.31 -20.71 -7.07
C THR A 40 -38.12 -19.36 -7.77
N THR A 41 -36.90 -19.04 -8.18
CA THR A 41 -36.65 -18.03 -9.23
C THR A 41 -36.69 -18.71 -10.60
N SER A 42 -37.79 -18.48 -11.32
CA SER A 42 -37.95 -18.87 -12.72
C SER A 42 -36.97 -18.09 -13.60
N ILE A 43 -36.04 -18.80 -14.24
CA ILE A 43 -35.22 -18.26 -15.34
C ILE A 43 -35.86 -18.74 -16.63
N LEU A 44 -36.45 -17.81 -17.38
CA LEU A 44 -36.92 -18.00 -18.75
C LEU A 44 -35.74 -18.40 -19.64
N SER A 45 -35.64 -19.69 -19.95
CA SER A 45 -34.73 -20.21 -20.97
C SER A 45 -35.36 -20.02 -22.36
N PHE A 46 -34.95 -18.97 -23.08
CA PHE A 46 -35.19 -18.86 -24.52
C PHE A 46 -34.27 -19.84 -25.25
N THR A 47 -34.80 -20.99 -25.67
CA THR A 47 -34.10 -21.90 -26.59
C THR A 47 -34.39 -21.49 -28.03
N PHE A 48 -33.43 -20.84 -28.69
CA PHE A 48 -33.49 -20.63 -30.14
C PHE A 48 -33.12 -21.95 -30.84
N ARG A 49 -34.09 -22.54 -31.53
CA ARG A 49 -33.94 -23.81 -32.25
C ARG A 49 -33.54 -23.50 -33.69
N MET A 50 -32.23 -23.47 -34.00
CA MET A 50 -31.76 -23.30 -35.37
C MET A 50 -31.75 -24.65 -36.10
N SER A 51 -32.60 -24.77 -37.13
CA SER A 51 -32.64 -25.89 -38.07
C SER A 51 -31.49 -25.78 -39.07
N ALA A 52 -30.70 -26.85 -39.20
CA ALA A 52 -29.63 -26.93 -40.19
C ALA A 52 -30.20 -27.32 -41.56
N ALA A 53 -30.32 -26.35 -42.46
CA ALA A 53 -30.55 -26.60 -43.89
C ALA A 53 -29.21 -26.50 -44.63
N ARG A 54 -28.80 -27.62 -45.24
CA ARG A 54 -27.52 -27.80 -45.93
C ARG A 54 -27.73 -27.52 -47.42
N ASN A 55 -27.26 -26.37 -47.92
CA ASN A 55 -27.14 -26.12 -49.36
C ASN A 55 -25.70 -25.75 -49.73
N LYS A 56 -25.13 -26.52 -50.66
CA LYS A 56 -23.84 -26.29 -51.32
C LYS A 56 -24.01 -25.22 -52.39
N ILE A 57 -23.22 -24.13 -52.34
CA ILE A 57 -22.95 -23.26 -53.48
C ILE A 57 -21.45 -22.92 -53.50
N VAL A 58 -20.88 -22.97 -54.70
CA VAL A 58 -19.46 -22.82 -55.11
C VAL A 58 -19.00 -21.35 -54.98
N PRO A 59 -17.72 -21.04 -54.71
CA PRO A 59 -17.31 -19.69 -54.32
C PRO A 59 -16.97 -18.80 -55.52
N GLU A 60 -17.59 -17.62 -55.57
CA GLU A 60 -17.16 -16.49 -56.40
C GLU A 60 -16.49 -15.45 -55.50
N LYS A 61 -15.26 -15.05 -55.86
CA LYS A 61 -14.40 -14.16 -55.07
C LYS A 61 -14.96 -12.74 -55.03
N SER A 62 -15.34 -12.27 -53.85
CA SER A 62 -15.53 -10.85 -53.54
C SER A 62 -14.52 -10.43 -52.45
N PRO A 63 -14.11 -9.14 -52.40
CA PRO A 63 -12.98 -8.71 -51.60
C PRO A 63 -13.30 -8.80 -50.11
N VAL A 64 -12.30 -9.22 -49.34
CA VAL A 64 -12.33 -9.32 -47.88
C VAL A 64 -12.59 -7.94 -47.28
N VAL A 65 -13.86 -7.63 -47.05
CA VAL A 65 -14.26 -6.61 -46.09
C VAL A 65 -13.89 -7.19 -44.73
N LYS A 66 -12.94 -6.55 -44.04
CA LYS A 66 -12.70 -6.83 -42.62
C LYS A 66 -14.04 -6.61 -41.91
N GLU A 67 -14.73 -7.69 -41.56
CA GLU A 67 -15.88 -7.63 -40.67
C GLU A 67 -15.42 -6.91 -39.40
N LYS A 68 -15.86 -5.66 -39.27
CA LYS A 68 -15.76 -4.91 -38.04
C LYS A 68 -16.67 -5.66 -37.08
N GLU A 69 -16.10 -6.46 -36.18
CA GLU A 69 -16.84 -7.13 -35.11
C GLU A 69 -17.77 -6.09 -34.50
N SER A 70 -19.09 -6.25 -34.72
CA SER A 70 -20.08 -5.30 -34.22
C SER A 70 -19.99 -5.34 -32.70
N LEU A 71 -19.55 -4.23 -32.12
CA LEU A 71 -19.67 -4.02 -30.69
C LEU A 71 -21.14 -4.23 -30.33
N ILE A 72 -21.40 -4.91 -29.22
CA ILE A 72 -22.75 -5.25 -28.71
C ILE A 72 -23.65 -4.00 -28.54
N LEU A 73 -23.04 -2.82 -28.52
CA LEU A 73 -23.69 -1.53 -28.50
C LEU A 73 -23.24 -0.77 -29.75
N ASP A 74 -24.17 -0.23 -30.53
CA ASP A 74 -23.92 0.69 -31.65
C ASP A 74 -23.41 2.06 -31.15
N LEU A 75 -22.38 2.03 -30.30
CA LEU A 75 -21.74 3.20 -29.71
C LEU A 75 -20.40 3.45 -30.40
N PRO A 76 -19.99 4.71 -30.58
CA PRO A 76 -18.62 5.04 -30.96
C PRO A 76 -17.63 4.49 -29.93
N ASP A 77 -16.48 3.99 -30.40
CA ASP A 77 -15.46 3.33 -29.56
C ASP A 77 -15.06 4.18 -28.33
N LEU A 78 -14.86 5.50 -28.51
CA LEU A 78 -14.53 6.44 -27.44
C LEU A 78 -15.65 6.59 -26.39
N ALA A 79 -16.92 6.56 -26.82
CA ALA A 79 -18.05 6.67 -25.89
C ALA A 79 -18.19 5.40 -25.06
N PHE A 80 -17.95 4.24 -25.69
CA PHE A 80 -17.95 2.96 -25.01
C PHE A 80 -16.80 2.85 -23.99
N GLU A 81 -15.58 3.22 -24.36
CA GLU A 81 -14.43 3.26 -23.44
C GLU A 81 -14.68 4.23 -22.27
N SER A 82 -15.28 5.39 -22.53
CA SER A 82 -15.63 6.37 -21.49
C SER A 82 -16.64 5.83 -20.48
N ILE A 83 -17.56 4.96 -20.90
CA ILE A 83 -18.49 4.27 -19.99
C ILE A 83 -17.73 3.26 -19.16
N LEU A 84 -16.87 2.43 -19.79
CA LEU A 84 -16.08 1.43 -19.10
C LEU A 84 -15.12 2.06 -18.07
N ALA A 85 -14.50 3.20 -18.38
CA ALA A 85 -13.60 3.93 -17.49
C ALA A 85 -14.27 4.43 -16.19
N ARG A 86 -15.61 4.52 -16.17
CA ARG A 86 -16.38 4.96 -15.00
C ARG A 86 -16.85 3.81 -14.12
N LEU A 87 -16.73 2.57 -14.59
CA LEU A 87 -17.12 1.40 -13.81
C LEU A 87 -16.18 1.21 -12.62
N PRO A 88 -16.65 0.77 -11.44
CA PRO A 88 -15.76 0.36 -10.37
C PRO A 88 -14.91 -0.84 -10.81
N ALA A 89 -13.72 -0.98 -10.22
CA ALA A 89 -12.74 -2.01 -10.61
C ALA A 89 -13.30 -3.44 -10.65
N SER A 90 -14.26 -3.78 -9.77
CA SER A 90 -14.93 -5.08 -9.78
C SER A 90 -15.83 -5.28 -11.00
N GLU A 91 -16.58 -4.24 -11.40
CA GLU A 91 -17.46 -4.29 -12.56
C GLU A 91 -16.67 -4.24 -13.86
N LEU A 92 -15.63 -3.40 -13.94
CA LEU A 92 -14.71 -3.37 -15.08
C LEU A 92 -14.09 -4.75 -15.33
N LYS A 93 -13.68 -5.42 -14.24
CA LYS A 93 -13.22 -6.81 -14.32
C LYS A 93 -14.28 -7.78 -14.83
N ASN A 94 -15.53 -7.66 -14.36
CA ASN A 94 -16.61 -8.53 -14.80
C ASN A 94 -16.94 -8.32 -16.29
N MET A 95 -16.88 -7.08 -16.77
CA MET A 95 -17.07 -6.74 -18.18
C MET A 95 -16.04 -7.42 -19.09
N ALA A 96 -14.81 -7.63 -18.62
CA ALA A 96 -13.80 -8.38 -19.36
C ALA A 96 -14.19 -9.86 -19.65
N GLY A 97 -15.21 -10.38 -18.96
CA GLY A 97 -15.76 -11.71 -19.18
C GLY A 97 -16.78 -11.81 -20.33
N VAL A 98 -17.32 -10.70 -20.82
CA VAL A 98 -18.49 -10.67 -21.72
C VAL A 98 -18.17 -11.16 -23.13
N CYS A 99 -17.19 -10.55 -23.80
CA CYS A 99 -16.72 -10.98 -25.11
C CYS A 99 -15.25 -10.59 -25.33
N LYS A 100 -14.65 -11.01 -26.46
CA LYS A 100 -13.23 -10.80 -26.73
C LYS A 100 -12.86 -9.32 -26.89
N SER A 101 -13.62 -8.55 -27.67
CA SER A 101 -13.37 -7.12 -27.89
C SER A 101 -13.47 -6.32 -26.59
N ILE A 102 -14.54 -6.54 -25.80
CA ILE A 102 -14.71 -5.90 -24.49
C ILE A 102 -13.58 -6.29 -23.53
N ARG A 103 -13.10 -7.55 -23.58
CA ARG A 103 -11.98 -7.99 -22.76
C ARG A 103 -10.71 -7.21 -23.04
N GLU A 104 -10.35 -7.06 -24.30
CA GLU A 104 -9.14 -6.32 -24.70
C GLU A 104 -9.18 -4.88 -24.15
N ILE A 105 -10.33 -4.22 -24.26
CA ILE A 105 -10.55 -2.88 -23.71
C ILE A 105 -10.50 -2.89 -22.16
N CYS A 106 -11.27 -3.75 -21.50
CA CYS A 106 -11.36 -3.80 -20.03
C CYS A 106 -10.06 -4.24 -19.34
N THR A 107 -9.13 -4.86 -20.07
CA THR A 107 -7.80 -5.26 -19.55
C THR A 107 -6.69 -4.28 -19.93
N SER A 108 -7.01 -3.23 -20.68
CA SER A 108 -6.04 -2.25 -21.15
C SER A 108 -5.53 -1.34 -20.02
N ASP A 109 -4.22 -1.06 -20.04
CA ASP A 109 -3.55 -0.35 -18.94
C ASP A 109 -4.12 1.05 -18.69
N HIS A 110 -4.51 1.78 -19.73
CA HIS A 110 -5.01 3.16 -19.59
C HIS A 110 -6.28 3.28 -18.73
N LEU A 111 -7.19 2.29 -18.77
CA LEU A 111 -8.36 2.27 -17.86
C LEU A 111 -7.93 2.00 -16.42
N TRP A 112 -6.95 1.12 -16.23
CA TRP A 112 -6.46 0.75 -14.90
C TRP A 112 -5.53 1.80 -14.29
N GLU A 113 -4.86 2.65 -15.08
CA GLU A 113 -4.12 3.81 -14.60
C GLU A 113 -5.00 4.75 -13.78
N ILE A 114 -6.25 4.95 -14.22
CA ILE A 114 -7.23 5.80 -13.53
C ILE A 114 -7.54 5.20 -12.16
N HIS A 115 -7.90 3.91 -12.10
CA HIS A 115 -8.19 3.22 -10.84
C HIS A 115 -6.98 3.16 -9.90
N MET A 116 -5.80 2.92 -10.47
CA MET A 116 -4.55 2.86 -9.74
C MET A 116 -4.22 4.21 -9.11
N LYS A 117 -4.33 5.30 -9.88
CA LYS A 117 -4.10 6.66 -9.40
C LYS A 117 -5.11 7.07 -8.32
N GLN A 118 -6.39 6.76 -8.51
CA GLN A 118 -7.45 7.10 -7.57
C GLN A 118 -7.32 6.41 -6.22
N LYS A 119 -7.07 5.09 -6.21
CA LYS A 119 -7.00 4.33 -4.95
C LYS A 119 -5.60 4.28 -4.35
N TRP A 120 -4.59 4.02 -5.17
CA TRP A 120 -3.24 3.67 -4.72
C TRP A 120 -2.21 4.77 -4.95
N GLY A 121 -2.53 5.79 -5.76
CA GLY A 121 -1.57 6.80 -6.21
C GLY A 121 -0.91 7.63 -5.10
N ARG A 122 -1.51 7.67 -3.90
CA ARG A 122 -0.94 8.37 -2.74
C ARG A 122 0.15 7.56 -2.02
N ILE A 123 0.10 6.23 -2.10
CA ILE A 123 0.93 5.35 -1.27
C ILE A 123 1.91 4.50 -2.10
N ILE A 124 1.63 4.29 -3.39
CA ILE A 124 2.51 3.54 -4.26
C ILE A 124 3.58 4.46 -4.86
N GLY A 125 4.82 4.22 -4.47
CA GLY A 125 6.00 4.82 -5.10
C GLY A 125 6.60 3.93 -6.21
N ARG A 126 7.62 4.45 -6.88
CA ARG A 126 8.37 3.72 -7.93
C ARG A 126 8.90 2.38 -7.43
N ARG A 127 9.53 2.35 -6.25
CA ARG A 127 10.10 1.14 -5.63
C ARG A 127 9.08 0.02 -5.44
N ALA A 128 7.86 0.35 -5.01
CA ALA A 128 6.80 -0.65 -4.83
C ALA A 128 6.39 -1.29 -6.17
N HIS A 129 6.35 -0.51 -7.24
CA HIS A 129 6.05 -0.99 -8.58
C HIS A 129 7.20 -1.84 -9.17
N GLU A 130 8.45 -1.43 -8.97
CA GLU A 130 9.64 -2.21 -9.38
C GLU A 130 9.74 -3.53 -8.65
N GLU A 131 9.50 -3.54 -7.34
CA GLU A 131 9.51 -4.76 -6.54
C GLU A 131 8.40 -5.73 -6.96
N TRP A 132 7.22 -5.20 -7.26
CA TRP A 132 6.14 -6.00 -7.83
C TRP A 132 6.57 -6.63 -9.16
N LYS A 133 7.15 -5.84 -10.07
CA LYS A 133 7.66 -6.34 -11.36
C LYS A 133 8.68 -7.46 -11.16
N LEU A 134 9.68 -7.25 -10.30
CA LEU A 134 10.70 -8.24 -10.01
C LEU A 134 10.10 -9.56 -9.49
N ARG A 135 9.20 -9.48 -8.51
CA ARG A 135 8.52 -10.67 -7.98
C ARG A 135 7.71 -11.38 -9.05
N THR A 136 7.07 -10.65 -9.98
CA THR A 136 6.34 -11.28 -11.09
C THR A 136 7.23 -11.86 -12.19
N SER A 137 8.42 -11.29 -12.43
CA SER A 137 9.39 -11.82 -13.41
C SER A 137 10.07 -13.09 -12.92
N ASP A 138 10.37 -13.20 -11.62
CA ASP A 138 10.97 -14.41 -11.04
C ASP A 138 10.06 -15.64 -11.20
N PHE A 139 8.74 -15.45 -11.22
CA PHE A 139 7.79 -16.51 -11.54
C PHE A 139 7.75 -16.90 -13.02
N ASN A 140 8.16 -16.01 -13.92
CA ASN A 140 8.18 -16.26 -15.37
C ASN A 140 9.51 -16.87 -15.86
N GLY A 141 10.62 -16.68 -15.13
CA GLY A 141 11.94 -17.22 -15.50
C GLY A 141 12.11 -18.74 -15.31
N GLY A 142 11.14 -19.43 -14.70
CA GLY A 142 11.24 -20.85 -14.34
C GLY A 142 10.11 -21.72 -14.90
N ARG A 143 9.87 -21.73 -16.21
CA ARG A 143 8.95 -22.70 -16.84
C ARG A 143 9.47 -23.27 -18.16
N ASN A 144 10.48 -24.13 -18.04
CA ASN A 144 10.50 -25.39 -18.79
C ASN A 144 10.92 -26.49 -17.80
N GLY A 145 9.95 -27.21 -17.22
CA GLY A 145 10.20 -28.23 -16.21
C GLY A 145 8.97 -28.53 -15.36
N TYR A 146 8.44 -29.74 -15.49
CA TYR A 146 7.33 -30.24 -14.68
C TYR A 146 7.79 -30.56 -13.24
N LEU A 147 6.93 -30.16 -12.30
CA LEU A 147 6.61 -30.76 -10.99
C LEU A 147 7.47 -30.45 -9.73
N SER A 148 6.72 -29.89 -8.77
CA SER A 148 6.66 -30.17 -7.33
C SER A 148 7.80 -29.70 -6.42
N VAL A 149 7.52 -28.69 -5.59
CA VAL A 149 7.46 -28.77 -4.11
C VAL A 149 6.82 -27.46 -3.58
N GLY A 150 5.86 -27.55 -2.64
CA GLY A 150 5.61 -26.47 -1.66
C GLY A 150 4.46 -25.46 -1.87
N GLY A 151 3.21 -25.94 -1.95
CA GLY A 151 2.03 -25.31 -1.32
C GLY A 151 1.67 -23.83 -1.57
N GLY A 152 0.77 -23.58 -2.53
CA GLY A 152 -0.47 -22.84 -2.20
C GLY A 152 -0.64 -21.37 -2.60
N MET A 153 0.36 -20.61 -3.08
CA MET A 153 0.20 -19.14 -3.15
C MET A 153 -0.30 -18.53 -4.48
N ILE A 154 -0.26 -19.24 -5.61
CA ILE A 154 -0.62 -18.64 -6.92
C ILE A 154 -1.83 -19.32 -7.61
N LYS A 155 -2.21 -20.54 -7.21
CA LYS A 155 -3.40 -21.19 -7.77
C LYS A 155 -4.72 -20.50 -7.35
N ASN A 156 -4.73 -19.83 -6.20
CA ASN A 156 -5.94 -19.18 -5.66
C ASN A 156 -6.23 -17.78 -6.22
N PHE A 157 -5.32 -17.17 -6.98
CA PHE A 157 -5.65 -15.96 -7.73
C PHE A 157 -6.43 -16.26 -9.01
N ILE A 158 -6.31 -17.49 -9.48
CA ILE A 158 -6.81 -17.93 -10.77
C ILE A 158 -8.12 -18.72 -10.58
N SER A 159 -8.35 -19.36 -9.42
CA SER A 159 -9.56 -20.13 -9.14
C SER A 159 -10.78 -19.32 -8.69
N PHE A 160 -10.70 -17.99 -8.63
CA PHE A 160 -11.79 -17.15 -8.13
C PHE A 160 -12.76 -16.69 -9.23
N PHE A 161 -12.55 -17.08 -10.49
CA PHE A 161 -13.16 -16.42 -11.64
C PHE A 161 -13.88 -17.39 -12.59
N CYS A 162 -14.94 -18.03 -12.08
CA CYS A 162 -16.15 -18.44 -12.82
C CYS A 162 -17.14 -19.21 -11.90
N PRO A 163 -18.28 -18.63 -11.46
CA PRO A 163 -19.32 -19.42 -10.77
C PRO A 163 -20.00 -20.44 -11.70
N LEU A 164 -19.87 -20.28 -13.03
CA LEU A 164 -20.61 -21.05 -14.03
C LEU A 164 -19.87 -22.29 -14.56
N ALA A 165 -18.63 -22.55 -14.12
CA ALA A 165 -17.85 -23.69 -14.64
C ALA A 165 -18.26 -25.06 -14.03
N VAL A 166 -19.07 -25.08 -12.97
CA VAL A 166 -19.35 -26.33 -12.22
C VAL A 166 -20.53 -27.13 -12.78
N ILE A 167 -21.33 -26.62 -13.71
CA ILE A 167 -22.59 -27.30 -14.12
C ILE A 167 -22.45 -28.15 -15.42
N LYS A 168 -21.33 -28.13 -16.15
CA LYS A 168 -21.24 -28.81 -17.46
C LYS A 168 -20.32 -30.02 -17.59
N SER A 169 -19.77 -30.56 -16.50
CA SER A 169 -18.79 -31.67 -16.61
C SER A 169 -19.37 -33.09 -16.59
N LYS A 170 -20.70 -33.29 -16.56
CA LYS A 170 -21.30 -34.64 -16.49
C LYS A 170 -22.11 -35.12 -17.71
N LEU A 171 -22.26 -34.31 -18.78
CA LEU A 171 -23.14 -34.71 -19.90
C LEU A 171 -22.45 -35.03 -21.22
N PHE A 172 -21.19 -34.65 -21.42
CA PHE A 172 -20.45 -35.02 -22.62
C PHE A 172 -19.04 -35.43 -22.21
N GLY A 173 -18.73 -36.71 -22.39
CA GLY A 173 -17.38 -37.27 -22.20
C GLY A 173 -16.41 -36.71 -23.23
N ALA A 174 -16.07 -35.44 -23.08
CA ALA A 174 -15.04 -34.76 -23.85
C ALA A 174 -13.80 -34.65 -22.95
N ASN A 175 -12.65 -35.06 -23.50
CA ASN A 175 -11.33 -34.83 -22.92
C ASN A 175 -11.22 -33.36 -22.45
N PRO A 176 -10.55 -33.09 -21.32
CA PRO A 176 -10.40 -31.72 -20.82
C PRO A 176 -9.55 -30.93 -21.81
N ILE A 177 -10.22 -30.27 -22.77
CA ILE A 177 -9.66 -29.18 -23.55
C ILE A 177 -9.21 -28.16 -22.51
N ALA A 178 -7.90 -27.90 -22.48
CA ALA A 178 -7.24 -26.95 -21.62
C ALA A 178 -8.19 -25.81 -21.22
N ASP A 179 -8.61 -25.88 -19.96
CA ASP A 179 -9.56 -24.96 -19.34
C ASP A 179 -9.07 -23.55 -19.64
N LYS A 180 -9.87 -22.75 -20.38
CA LYS A 180 -9.59 -21.34 -20.72
C LYS A 180 -9.69 -20.51 -19.45
N THR A 181 -8.74 -20.75 -18.59
CA THR A 181 -8.40 -19.97 -17.43
C THR A 181 -8.11 -18.56 -17.93
N PHE A 182 -8.79 -17.55 -17.38
CA PHE A 182 -8.50 -16.14 -17.65
C PHE A 182 -7.04 -15.86 -17.34
N CYS A 183 -6.19 -15.84 -18.36
CA CYS A 183 -4.79 -15.50 -18.24
C CYS A 183 -4.67 -14.00 -18.55
N PHE A 184 -4.52 -13.19 -17.50
CA PHE A 184 -4.25 -11.76 -17.66
C PHE A 184 -2.81 -11.56 -18.15
N PRO A 185 -2.53 -10.52 -18.95
CA PRO A 185 -1.16 -10.19 -19.32
C PRO A 185 -0.34 -9.94 -18.04
N THR A 186 0.64 -10.82 -17.80
CA THR A 186 1.59 -10.70 -16.70
C THR A 186 2.37 -9.39 -16.86
N GLY A 187 2.38 -8.54 -15.84
CA GLY A 187 3.06 -7.24 -15.91
C GLY A 187 2.16 -6.05 -16.27
N SER A 188 0.85 -6.24 -16.47
CA SER A 188 -0.13 -5.16 -16.67
C SER A 188 -0.48 -4.41 -15.38
N ILE A 189 -0.94 -3.17 -15.49
CA ILE A 189 -1.40 -2.34 -14.36
C ILE A 189 -2.61 -2.99 -13.68
N MET A 190 -3.49 -3.63 -14.46
CA MET A 190 -4.59 -4.44 -13.92
C MET A 190 -4.06 -5.53 -12.97
N SER A 191 -3.04 -6.27 -13.38
CA SER A 191 -2.45 -7.33 -12.56
C SER A 191 -1.78 -6.78 -11.30
N PHE A 192 -1.19 -5.59 -11.37
CA PHE A 192 -0.63 -4.90 -10.21
C PHE A 192 -1.73 -4.46 -9.23
N TYR A 193 -2.80 -3.84 -9.73
CA TYR A 193 -3.95 -3.41 -8.92
C TYR A 193 -4.55 -4.58 -8.13
N PHE A 194 -4.76 -5.73 -8.78
CA PHE A 194 -5.27 -6.92 -8.09
C PHE A 194 -4.28 -7.57 -7.14
N SER A 195 -2.97 -7.45 -7.41
CA SER A 195 -1.93 -7.91 -6.48
C SER A 195 -2.00 -7.13 -5.17
N LEU A 196 -2.18 -5.81 -5.23
CA LEU A 196 -2.36 -4.95 -4.05
C LEU A 196 -3.66 -5.28 -3.31
N GLN A 197 -4.78 -5.31 -4.03
CA GLN A 197 -6.11 -5.63 -3.50
C GLN A 197 -6.22 -7.00 -2.84
N SER A 198 -5.26 -7.89 -3.06
CA SER A 198 -5.26 -9.23 -2.50
C SER A 198 -4.78 -9.34 -1.06
N GLY A 199 -4.04 -8.34 -0.59
CA GLY A 199 -3.35 -8.37 0.68
C GLY A 199 -2.17 -9.35 0.78
N LYS A 200 -1.84 -10.09 -0.27
CA LYS A 200 -0.70 -11.01 -0.25
C LYS A 200 0.61 -10.33 -0.63
N PHE A 201 0.54 -9.25 -1.39
CA PHE A 201 1.71 -8.50 -1.80
C PHE A 201 2.09 -7.48 -0.71
N TRP A 202 3.26 -7.68 -0.12
CA TRP A 202 3.91 -6.72 0.77
C TRP A 202 4.78 -5.78 -0.05
N PHE A 203 4.71 -4.48 0.20
CA PHE A 203 5.44 -3.47 -0.56
C PHE A 203 5.94 -2.32 0.33
N PRO A 204 7.03 -1.62 -0.07
CA PRO A 204 7.63 -0.57 0.72
C PRO A 204 6.76 0.68 0.73
N ALA A 205 6.56 1.22 1.93
CA ALA A 205 5.94 2.51 2.18
C ALA A 205 6.58 3.16 3.41
N GLN A 206 6.16 4.38 3.74
CA GLN A 206 6.48 5.00 5.01
C GLN A 206 5.24 5.20 5.86
N ILE A 207 5.41 5.07 7.16
CA ILE A 207 4.34 5.14 8.15
C ILE A 207 4.64 6.26 9.13
N TYR A 208 3.72 7.21 9.23
CA TYR A 208 3.71 8.21 10.28
C TYR A 208 3.50 7.54 11.64
N ASN A 209 4.32 7.91 12.61
CA ASN A 209 4.28 7.30 13.94
C ASN A 209 2.98 7.64 14.70
N ARG A 210 2.57 6.76 15.61
CA ARG A 210 1.45 7.00 16.54
C ARG A 210 1.93 7.81 17.74
N GLU A 211 1.11 8.76 18.15
CA GLU A 211 1.24 9.50 19.41
C GLU A 211 0.79 8.67 20.63
N ASN A 212 0.74 7.33 20.54
CA ASN A 212 0.20 6.45 21.59
C ASN A 212 1.14 6.36 22.82
N GLY A 213 1.37 7.48 23.50
CA GLY A 213 2.12 7.59 24.76
C GLY A 213 3.65 7.69 24.64
N HIS A 214 4.22 7.59 23.43
CA HIS A 214 5.65 7.77 23.20
C HIS A 214 5.97 9.16 22.63
N VAL A 215 5.93 10.15 23.53
CA VAL A 215 6.16 11.58 23.26
C VAL A 215 7.46 11.85 22.49
N GLY A 216 8.53 11.09 22.76
CA GLY A 216 9.85 11.30 22.14
C GLY A 216 9.93 11.03 20.63
N PHE A 217 8.90 10.46 20.01
CA PHE A 217 8.89 10.11 18.59
C PHE A 217 7.71 10.73 17.83
N MET A 218 7.14 11.82 18.35
CA MET A 218 6.10 12.58 17.66
C MET A 218 6.64 13.19 16.35
N LEU A 219 5.73 13.41 15.40
CA LEU A 219 6.06 13.99 14.09
C LEU A 219 7.21 13.26 13.39
N SER A 220 7.24 11.93 13.51
CA SER A 220 8.19 11.06 12.84
C SER A 220 7.53 10.10 11.85
N CYS A 221 8.32 9.62 10.90
CA CYS A 221 7.90 8.70 9.85
C CYS A 221 8.98 7.65 9.59
N TYR A 222 8.58 6.38 9.45
CA TYR A 222 9.51 5.24 9.32
C TYR A 222 9.22 4.39 8.09
N ASP A 223 10.27 3.82 7.50
CA ASP A 223 10.14 2.84 6.45
C ASP A 223 9.55 1.52 6.99
N ALA A 224 8.59 0.96 6.24
CA ALA A 224 7.98 -0.32 6.54
C ALA A 224 7.54 -1.04 5.25
N GLU A 225 7.40 -2.35 5.32
CA GLU A 225 6.63 -3.08 4.33
C GLU A 225 5.16 -3.11 4.74
N ILE A 226 4.24 -2.79 3.84
CA ILE A 226 2.80 -2.81 4.13
C ILE A 226 2.05 -3.81 3.25
N SER A 227 0.98 -4.35 3.79
CA SER A 227 0.04 -5.27 3.13
C SER A 227 -1.38 -4.79 3.40
N TYR A 228 -2.18 -4.67 2.35
CA TYR A 228 -3.56 -4.20 2.44
C TYR A 228 -4.51 -5.30 2.91
N ASP A 229 -5.42 -4.98 3.82
CA ASP A 229 -6.54 -5.82 4.18
C ASP A 229 -7.82 -5.25 3.57
N ARG A 230 -8.47 -6.04 2.71
CA ARG A 230 -9.70 -5.62 2.04
C ARG A 230 -10.89 -5.62 2.99
N ASP A 231 -10.91 -6.51 3.98
CA ASP A 231 -12.09 -6.69 4.83
C ASP A 231 -12.23 -5.54 5.83
N THR A 232 -11.10 -5.01 6.32
CA THR A 232 -11.08 -3.86 7.25
C THR A 232 -10.77 -2.52 6.58
N ASP A 233 -10.44 -2.53 5.28
CA ASP A 233 -9.95 -1.38 4.51
C ASP A 233 -8.75 -0.65 5.16
N LYS A 234 -7.84 -1.43 5.74
CA LYS A 234 -6.64 -0.95 6.45
C LYS A 234 -5.41 -1.73 6.03
N PHE A 235 -4.28 -1.45 6.67
CA PHE A 235 -3.02 -2.10 6.37
C PHE A 235 -2.44 -2.80 7.58
N ARG A 236 -1.66 -3.82 7.30
CA ARG A 236 -0.67 -4.37 8.22
C ARG A 236 0.68 -3.84 7.82
N ALA A 237 1.42 -3.38 8.80
CA ALA A 237 2.74 -2.81 8.63
C ALA A 237 3.77 -3.69 9.30
N ARG A 238 4.81 -4.02 8.56
CA ARG A 238 5.94 -4.80 9.02
C ARG A 238 7.18 -3.90 9.03
N TYR A 239 7.66 -3.62 10.22
CA TYR A 239 8.89 -2.85 10.39
C TYR A 239 10.10 -3.78 10.26
N PRO A 240 11.19 -3.31 9.62
CA PRO A 240 12.40 -4.12 9.50
C PRO A 240 12.91 -4.54 10.90
N PRO A 241 13.54 -5.71 11.03
CA PRO A 241 14.15 -6.11 12.28
C PRO A 241 15.33 -5.19 12.61
N HIS A 242 15.50 -4.87 13.89
CA HIS A 242 16.53 -3.94 14.36
C HIS A 242 17.42 -4.63 15.41
N GLY A 243 18.66 -4.93 15.03
CA GLY A 243 19.60 -5.66 15.88
C GLY A 243 19.03 -7.01 16.32
N ARG A 244 18.83 -7.19 17.64
CA ARG A 244 18.26 -8.43 18.22
C ARG A 244 16.73 -8.42 18.31
N ARG A 245 16.06 -7.32 17.93
CA ARG A 245 14.60 -7.23 18.02
C ARG A 245 13.94 -7.98 16.88
N THR A 246 12.92 -8.76 17.23
CA THR A 246 12.07 -9.45 16.27
C THR A 246 11.32 -8.45 15.39
N VAL A 247 10.92 -8.91 14.21
CA VAL A 247 10.04 -8.17 13.30
C VAL A 247 8.77 -7.77 14.06
N VAL A 248 8.48 -6.46 14.08
CA VAL A 248 7.26 -5.92 14.67
C VAL A 248 6.23 -5.76 13.56
N VAL A 249 5.04 -6.31 13.79
CA VAL A 249 3.89 -6.13 12.91
C VAL A 249 2.86 -5.27 13.64
N GLU A 250 2.48 -4.16 13.03
CA GLU A 250 1.38 -3.32 13.46
C GLU A 250 0.17 -3.58 12.55
N ASP A 251 -0.92 -4.04 13.15
CA ASP A 251 -2.18 -4.23 12.45
C ASP A 251 -3.04 -2.95 12.49
N GLU A 252 -4.05 -2.89 11.62
CA GLU A 252 -5.05 -1.82 11.58
C GLU A 252 -4.45 -0.42 11.34
N VAL A 253 -3.40 -0.33 10.51
CA VAL A 253 -2.81 0.94 10.08
C VAL A 253 -3.73 1.61 9.07
N PRO A 254 -4.23 2.83 9.35
CA PRO A 254 -5.17 3.51 8.47
C PRO A 254 -4.44 4.22 7.31
N TRP A 255 -5.19 4.53 6.24
CA TRP A 255 -4.66 5.16 5.01
C TRP A 255 -3.95 6.49 5.26
N GLU A 256 -4.43 7.29 6.22
CA GLU A 256 -3.93 8.64 6.51
C GLU A 256 -2.50 8.61 7.07
N ARG A 257 -2.09 7.48 7.65
CA ARG A 257 -0.75 7.29 8.22
C ARG A 257 0.27 6.79 7.23
N ILE A 258 -0.13 6.48 6.00
CA ILE A 258 0.75 5.87 5.00
C ILE A 258 1.06 6.89 3.92
N ARG A 259 2.33 6.94 3.54
CA ARG A 259 2.77 7.67 2.35
C ARG A 259 3.74 6.85 1.52
N ALA A 260 3.83 7.18 0.24
CA ALA A 260 4.96 6.73 -0.57
C ALA A 260 6.26 7.35 -0.01
N PRO A 261 7.41 6.63 -0.02
CA PRO A 261 8.69 7.22 0.34
C PRO A 261 8.98 8.43 -0.56
N PRO A 262 9.28 9.61 0.01
CA PRO A 262 9.45 10.85 -0.77
C PRO A 262 10.77 10.87 -1.55
N VAL A 263 11.75 10.07 -1.12
CA VAL A 263 13.07 9.95 -1.73
C VAL A 263 13.45 8.48 -1.89
N GLU A 264 14.23 8.17 -2.92
CA GLU A 264 14.71 6.81 -3.22
C GLU A 264 16.05 6.50 -2.54
N THR A 265 16.23 6.97 -1.30
CA THR A 265 17.43 6.72 -0.50
C THR A 265 17.29 5.39 0.24
N ALA A 266 18.36 4.63 0.36
CA ALA A 266 18.34 3.43 1.19
C ALA A 266 18.18 3.80 2.68
N ALA A 267 17.57 2.91 3.46
CA ALA A 267 17.21 3.21 4.85
C ALA A 267 18.41 3.55 5.76
N TYR A 268 19.62 3.10 5.40
CA TYR A 268 20.86 3.36 6.15
C TYR A 268 21.73 4.46 5.54
N ASP A 269 21.35 4.97 4.36
CA ASP A 269 22.13 5.97 3.65
C ASP A 269 21.67 7.37 4.04
N LEU A 270 22.66 8.25 4.23
CA LEU A 270 22.41 9.65 4.51
C LEU A 270 21.87 10.33 3.23
N TYR A 271 20.71 10.96 3.33
CA TYR A 271 20.16 11.76 2.25
C TYR A 271 20.97 13.05 2.09
N ILE A 272 21.59 13.22 0.93
CA ILE A 272 22.32 14.44 0.57
C ILE A 272 21.36 15.36 -0.18
N SER A 273 21.22 16.58 0.32
CA SER A 273 20.23 17.53 -0.15
C SER A 273 20.85 18.66 -0.95
N ASP A 274 20.30 18.89 -2.13
CA ASP A 274 20.72 19.99 -3.00
C ASP A 274 20.21 21.35 -2.51
N PHE A 275 19.20 21.35 -1.61
CA PHE A 275 18.49 22.56 -1.17
C PHE A 275 19.03 23.17 0.13
N LEU A 276 20.06 22.58 0.75
CA LEU A 276 20.63 23.07 2.02
C LEU A 276 21.05 24.55 1.94
N LYS A 277 21.56 24.98 0.78
CA LYS A 277 22.02 26.36 0.56
C LYS A 277 20.85 27.37 0.57
N ASP A 278 19.67 26.94 0.16
CA ASP A 278 18.50 27.80 -0.01
C ASP A 278 17.55 27.82 1.18
N LEU A 279 17.84 27.03 2.22
CA LEU A 279 17.06 27.03 3.44
C LEU A 279 17.06 28.41 4.10
N SER A 280 15.86 28.89 4.39
CA SER A 280 15.57 30.16 5.02
C SER A 280 14.69 29.94 6.26
N PRO A 281 14.78 30.80 7.28
CA PRO A 281 13.89 30.71 8.44
C PRO A 281 12.42 30.65 8.04
N GLY A 282 11.66 29.77 8.69
CA GLY A 282 10.27 29.47 8.39
C GLY A 282 10.05 28.34 7.38
N ASP A 283 11.09 27.85 6.70
CA ASP A 283 10.96 26.70 5.80
C ASP A 283 10.63 25.42 6.58
N ASP A 284 9.60 24.70 6.13
CA ASP A 284 9.26 23.36 6.61
C ASP A 284 10.26 22.32 6.08
N ILE A 285 10.73 21.43 6.96
CA ILE A 285 11.71 20.40 6.60
C ILE A 285 11.39 19.04 7.21
N GLU A 286 12.03 18.02 6.66
CA GLU A 286 12.23 16.73 7.31
C GLU A 286 13.73 16.49 7.51
N ILE A 287 14.10 15.95 8.66
CA ILE A 287 15.46 15.52 8.97
C ILE A 287 15.52 14.02 9.24
N GLN A 288 16.55 13.36 8.71
CA GLN A 288 16.88 11.99 9.05
C GLN A 288 17.46 11.94 10.45
N TRP A 289 16.94 11.04 11.29
CA TRP A 289 17.50 10.72 12.59
C TRP A 289 17.51 9.19 12.81
N ARG A 290 18.52 8.70 13.52
CA ARG A 290 18.63 7.31 13.98
C ARG A 290 19.25 7.25 15.37
N LYS A 291 18.86 6.25 16.16
CA LYS A 291 19.37 6.09 17.53
C LYS A 291 20.86 5.74 17.56
N ASN A 292 21.28 4.82 16.69
CA ASN A 292 22.67 4.44 16.49
C ASN A 292 22.86 3.87 15.08
N LYS A 293 24.08 3.48 14.73
CA LYS A 293 24.43 3.01 13.39
C LYS A 293 23.79 1.68 12.98
N ASP A 294 23.28 0.90 13.94
CA ASP A 294 22.54 -0.34 13.69
C ASP A 294 21.05 -0.08 13.37
N PHE A 295 20.56 1.16 13.54
CA PHE A 295 19.22 1.55 13.17
C PHE A 295 19.20 2.28 11.81
N PRO A 296 18.19 2.03 10.97
CA PRO A 296 17.93 2.86 9.80
C PRO A 296 17.47 4.26 10.25
N TYR A 297 17.57 5.21 9.33
CA TYR A 297 17.00 6.53 9.54
C TYR A 297 15.47 6.48 9.47
N GLY A 298 14.83 7.18 10.40
CA GLY A 298 13.48 7.70 10.20
C GLY A 298 13.54 9.18 9.79
N TRP A 299 12.39 9.77 9.51
CA TRP A 299 12.25 11.18 9.18
C TRP A 299 11.46 11.92 10.24
N TRP A 300 11.98 13.06 10.71
CA TRP A 300 11.32 13.94 11.68
C TRP A 300 11.01 15.27 11.04
N TYR A 301 9.79 15.75 11.24
CA TYR A 301 9.41 17.08 10.81
C TYR A 301 10.00 18.14 11.74
N GLY A 302 10.44 19.25 11.14
CA GLY A 302 10.89 20.45 11.83
C GLY A 302 10.76 21.69 10.95
N VAL A 303 11.16 22.83 11.49
CA VAL A 303 11.13 24.12 10.79
C VAL A 303 12.51 24.78 10.91
N ILE A 304 12.93 25.53 9.90
CA ILE A 304 14.16 26.31 9.99
C ILE A 304 13.94 27.51 10.92
N GLY A 305 14.74 27.60 11.97
CA GLY A 305 14.71 28.68 12.94
C GLY A 305 15.57 29.88 12.54
N HIS A 306 15.46 30.94 13.34
CA HIS A 306 16.40 32.06 13.30
C HIS A 306 17.61 31.78 14.19
N LEU A 307 18.75 32.37 13.84
CA LEU A 307 19.92 32.43 14.73
C LEU A 307 19.57 33.24 15.98
N GLU A 308 20.19 32.91 17.12
CA GLU A 308 19.97 33.62 18.39
C GLU A 308 20.23 35.13 18.28
N ASN A 309 21.25 35.53 17.52
CA ASN A 309 21.63 36.93 17.30
C ASN A 309 20.80 37.63 16.21
N CYS A 310 19.76 36.98 15.67
CA CYS A 310 18.92 37.58 14.65
C CYS A 310 17.74 38.31 15.31
N ASP A 311 17.57 39.59 14.98
CA ASP A 311 16.46 40.43 15.46
C ASP A 311 15.08 39.98 14.95
N ARG A 312 15.01 38.91 14.15
CA ARG A 312 13.80 38.35 13.53
C ARG A 312 13.02 39.35 12.67
N THR A 313 13.64 40.47 12.31
CA THR A 313 13.05 41.46 11.42
C THR A 313 13.17 41.01 9.97
N THR A 314 12.06 41.01 9.24
CA THR A 314 11.97 40.52 7.86
C THR A 314 12.89 41.27 6.89
N LEU A 315 13.27 42.51 7.21
CA LEU A 315 14.07 43.38 6.34
C LEU A 315 15.58 43.21 6.51
N HIS A 316 16.06 42.69 7.65
CA HIS A 316 17.50 42.59 7.97
C HIS A 316 17.94 41.18 8.38
N CYS A 317 17.11 40.16 8.15
CA CYS A 317 17.47 38.78 8.45
C CYS A 317 18.59 38.28 7.52
N GLN A 318 19.78 38.03 8.09
CA GLN A 318 20.93 37.47 7.39
C GLN A 318 21.11 35.94 7.62
N CYS A 319 20.12 35.27 8.23
CA CYS A 319 20.22 33.85 8.55
C CYS A 319 20.38 32.96 7.31
N ARG A 320 19.88 33.39 6.14
CA ARG A 320 20.05 32.64 4.88
C ARG A 320 21.52 32.63 4.40
N GLN A 321 22.26 33.70 4.65
CA GLN A 321 23.65 33.84 4.22
C GLN A 321 24.64 33.20 5.22
N ASN A 322 24.18 32.89 6.43
CA ASN A 322 25.02 32.25 7.44
C ASN A 322 25.19 30.76 7.18
N ASP A 323 26.40 30.24 7.36
CA ASP A 323 26.70 28.82 7.18
C ASP A 323 25.99 27.93 8.21
N VAL A 324 25.72 28.47 9.39
CA VAL A 324 24.97 27.80 10.46
C VAL A 324 23.47 27.93 10.21
N VAL A 325 22.78 26.81 10.23
CA VAL A 325 21.31 26.73 10.12
C VAL A 325 20.78 26.14 11.42
N VAL A 326 19.77 26.81 11.99
CA VAL A 326 19.05 26.35 13.19
C VAL A 326 17.85 25.53 12.74
N LEU A 327 17.71 24.33 13.31
CA LEU A 327 16.53 23.49 13.14
C LEU A 327 15.71 23.54 14.42
N GLU A 328 14.42 23.82 14.29
CA GLU A 328 13.48 23.93 15.40
C GLU A 328 12.42 22.83 15.33
N PHE A 329 12.21 22.19 16.46
CA PHE A 329 11.23 21.14 16.70
C PHE A 329 10.24 21.65 17.73
N ASN A 330 9.28 22.43 17.24
CA ASN A 330 8.32 23.17 18.06
C ASN A 330 7.33 22.27 18.83
N GLN A 331 7.34 20.97 18.57
CA GLN A 331 6.61 19.97 19.34
C GLN A 331 7.18 19.76 20.75
N TYR A 332 8.44 20.14 21.01
CA TYR A 332 9.08 20.02 22.32
C TYR A 332 9.05 21.34 23.10
N GLU A 333 8.96 21.27 24.43
CA GLU A 333 8.94 22.43 25.30
C GLU A 333 10.18 23.33 25.26
N MET A 334 9.99 24.59 25.63
CA MET A 334 11.08 25.57 25.71
C MET A 334 12.09 25.13 26.77
N GLY A 335 13.36 24.98 26.37
CA GLY A 335 14.43 24.46 27.24
C GLY A 335 14.70 22.96 27.05
N SER A 336 13.85 22.22 26.33
CA SER A 336 14.15 20.84 25.95
C SER A 336 15.37 20.80 25.04
N ARG A 337 16.31 19.89 25.34
CA ARG A 337 17.50 19.65 24.51
C ARG A 337 17.16 19.16 23.09
N TRP A 338 15.94 18.67 22.89
CA TRP A 338 15.45 18.17 21.61
C TRP A 338 14.76 19.25 20.76
N ARG A 339 14.50 20.43 21.34
CA ARG A 339 13.77 21.51 20.66
C ARG A 339 14.58 22.16 19.55
N GLN A 340 15.90 22.29 19.73
CA GLN A 340 16.75 22.98 18.76
C GLN A 340 18.04 22.21 18.51
N THR A 341 18.50 22.22 17.27
CA THR A 341 19.85 21.78 16.91
C THR A 341 20.40 22.64 15.78
N THR A 342 21.71 22.53 15.52
CA THR A 342 22.39 23.30 14.48
C THR A 342 23.15 22.42 13.51
N ILE A 343 23.11 22.82 12.24
CA ILE A 343 23.84 22.18 11.16
C ILE A 343 24.67 23.22 10.40
N ASN A 344 25.62 22.76 9.60
CA ASN A 344 26.40 23.61 8.71
C ASN A 344 25.99 23.30 7.26
N ARG A 345 25.56 24.31 6.49
CA ARG A 345 25.08 24.12 5.11
C ARG A 345 26.18 23.88 4.06
N LYS A 346 27.46 24.16 4.37
CA LYS A 346 28.62 23.96 3.46
C LYS A 346 29.28 22.60 3.66
N GLU A 347 29.49 22.20 4.90
CA GLU A 347 30.18 20.96 5.28
C GLU A 347 29.22 20.00 5.99
N HIS A 348 28.05 19.80 5.39
CA HIS A 348 27.01 19.00 6.04
C HIS A 348 27.34 17.51 5.99
N VAL A 349 27.52 16.93 7.17
CA VAL A 349 27.71 15.49 7.40
C VAL A 349 26.77 15.02 8.49
N GLU A 350 26.61 13.72 8.64
CA GLU A 350 25.93 13.16 9.81
C GLU A 350 26.60 13.66 11.10
N LYS A 351 25.79 14.20 12.00
CA LYS A 351 26.19 14.69 13.32
C LYS A 351 25.47 13.90 14.41
N GLY A 352 26.02 13.91 15.61
CA GLY A 352 25.41 13.28 16.78
C GLY A 352 26.34 12.27 17.44
N ASN A 353 25.77 11.51 18.37
CA ASN A 353 26.50 10.56 19.19
C ASN A 353 25.55 9.44 19.67
N GLU A 354 26.09 8.44 20.36
CA GLU A 354 25.30 7.29 20.85
C GLU A 354 24.26 7.64 21.94
N ILE A 355 24.37 8.82 22.56
CA ILE A 355 23.46 9.29 23.62
C ILE A 355 22.25 10.00 23.00
N ASP A 356 22.51 10.89 22.04
CA ASP A 356 21.50 11.78 21.44
C ASP A 356 20.96 11.23 20.10
N GLY A 357 21.59 10.19 19.59
CA GLY A 357 21.38 9.69 18.24
C GLY A 357 22.13 10.51 17.21
N PHE A 358 22.04 10.06 15.98
CA PHE A 358 22.67 10.65 14.83
C PHE A 358 21.61 11.25 13.90
N TYR A 359 21.89 12.43 13.37
CA TYR A 359 21.03 13.15 12.44
C TYR A 359 21.83 13.78 11.32
N GLY A 360 21.19 13.97 10.18
CA GLY A 360 21.85 14.69 9.10
C GLY A 360 20.98 14.93 7.89
N GLY A 361 20.53 13.91 7.17
CA GLY A 361 19.91 14.12 5.86
C GLY A 361 18.69 15.02 5.95
N ILE A 362 18.65 16.12 5.19
CA ILE A 362 17.59 17.14 5.31
C ILE A 362 16.85 17.34 4.01
N ARG A 363 15.53 17.21 4.04
CA ARG A 363 14.66 17.44 2.90
C ARG A 363 13.81 18.68 3.16
N ARG A 364 13.81 19.64 2.23
CA ARG A 364 12.87 20.76 2.26
C ARG A 364 11.49 20.30 1.81
N LEU A 365 10.45 20.65 2.56
CA LEU A 365 9.07 20.43 2.17
C LEU A 365 8.57 21.61 1.34
N GLN A 366 8.17 21.35 0.10
CA GLN A 366 7.68 22.39 -0.81
C GLN A 366 6.16 22.31 -1.04
N ARG A 367 5.59 21.10 -0.93
CA ARG A 367 4.18 20.86 -1.20
C ARG A 367 3.35 21.16 0.03
N ILE A 368 2.36 22.04 -0.13
CA ILE A 368 1.44 22.44 0.94
C ILE A 368 0.68 21.23 1.47
N GLU A 369 0.38 20.25 0.62
CA GLU A 369 -0.31 19.02 1.00
C GLU A 369 0.53 18.17 1.98
N GLU A 370 1.84 18.03 1.74
CA GLU A 370 2.75 17.28 2.64
C GLU A 370 2.86 17.99 4.00
N ILE A 371 3.02 19.32 3.99
CA ILE A 371 3.08 20.14 5.19
C ILE A 371 1.77 20.04 5.98
N SER A 372 0.64 20.05 5.29
CA SER A 372 -0.69 19.94 5.91
C SER A 372 -0.91 18.58 6.58
N VAL A 373 -0.32 17.50 6.07
CA VAL A 373 -0.35 16.19 6.74
C VAL A 373 0.41 16.26 8.06
N TRP A 374 1.62 16.82 8.08
CA TRP A 374 2.39 16.99 9.31
C TRP A 374 1.66 17.86 10.34
N LYS A 375 1.05 18.97 9.91
CA LYS A 375 0.26 19.84 10.78
C LYS A 375 -0.98 19.16 11.37
N LYS A 376 -1.58 18.20 10.67
CA LYS A 376 -2.69 17.39 11.21
C LYS A 376 -2.23 16.35 12.23
N LEU A 377 -0.97 15.93 12.15
CA LEU A 377 -0.31 15.03 13.10
C LEU A 377 0.36 15.81 14.25
N TRP A 378 0.08 17.11 14.37
CA TRP A 378 0.65 17.91 15.44
C TRP A 378 0.04 17.51 16.78
N PRO A 379 0.84 17.34 17.84
CA PRO A 379 0.31 16.96 19.13
C PRO A 379 -0.58 18.08 19.69
N ASN A 380 -1.70 17.69 20.30
CA ASN A 380 -2.64 18.63 20.91
C ASN A 380 -2.10 19.33 22.17
N GLN A 381 -0.94 18.88 22.69
CA GLN A 381 -0.27 19.44 23.87
C GLN A 381 1.23 19.55 23.59
N ILE A 382 1.84 20.65 24.02
CA ILE A 382 3.30 20.81 24.05
C ILE A 382 3.78 20.05 25.30
N LEU A 383 4.84 19.24 25.18
CA LEU A 383 5.22 18.27 26.21
C LEU A 383 6.67 18.49 26.70
N GLU A 384 6.86 18.40 28.03
CA GLU A 384 8.09 18.59 28.82
C GLU A 384 9.31 17.79 28.32
#